data_AF-A0A941IVI5-F1
#
_entry.id   AF-A0A941IVI5-F1
#
_cell.length_a   1.000
_cell.length_b   1.000
_cell.length_c   1.000
_cell.angle_alpha   90.00
_cell.angle_beta   90.00
_cell.angle_gamma   90.00
#
_symmetry.space_group_name_H-M   'P 1'
#
loop_
_entity.id
_entity.type
_entity.pdbx_description
1 polymer ?
#
loop_
_entity_poly.entity_id
_entity_poly.type
_entity_poly.pdbx_seq_one_letter_code
_entity_poly.pdbx_strand_id
1 'polypeptide(L)'
;MDLELISFLRARLDADEHNVVAVQALAPTGVDVLLDSTVPMLDGMRAVVEAYARAVGRESGGVDGHDVFTLGRAAGLEEAVRHLASIYHGEPGFQARWRPGQRPEGSGT
;
A
#
# COMPACT_ATOMS: atom_id res chain seq x y z
N MET A 1 -14.08 -1.06 5.97
CA MET A 1 -13.58 0.02 5.12
C MET A 1 -12.05 0.13 5.24
N ASP A 2 -11.49 0.39 6.43
CA ASP A 2 -10.05 0.65 6.58
C ASP A 2 -9.15 -0.56 6.28
N LEU A 3 -9.58 -1.77 6.65
CA LEU A 3 -8.85 -3.01 6.35
C LEU A 3 -8.80 -3.35 4.85
N GLU A 4 -9.82 -2.98 4.09
CA GLU A 4 -9.85 -3.19 2.63
C GLU A 4 -8.91 -2.20 1.94
N LEU A 5 -8.90 -0.94 2.40
CA LEU A 5 -7.98 0.09 1.93
C LEU A 5 -6.51 -0.26 2.19
N ILE A 6 -6.20 -0.75 3.39
CA ILE A 6 -4.84 -1.23 3.74
C ILE A 6 -4.44 -2.40 2.83
N SER A 7 -5.34 -3.37 2.63
CA SER A 7 -5.09 -4.53 1.77
C SER A 7 -4.83 -4.11 0.31
N PHE A 8 -5.62 -3.15 -0.20
CA PHE A 8 -5.44 -2.60 -1.54
C PHE A 8 -4.07 -1.94 -1.71
N LEU A 9 -3.67 -1.07 -0.78
CA LEU A 9 -2.40 -0.34 -0.87
C LEU A 9 -1.19 -1.27 -0.76
N ARG A 10 -1.23 -2.28 0.12
CA ARG A 10 -0.17 -3.30 0.24
C ARG A 10 0.05 -4.01 -1.08
N ALA A 11 -1.02 -4.53 -1.69
CA ALA A 11 -0.91 -5.26 -2.95
C ALA A 11 -0.36 -4.39 -4.09
N ARG A 12 -0.65 -3.08 -4.07
CA ARG A 12 -0.14 -2.16 -5.07
C ARG A 12 1.35 -1.88 -4.90
N LEU A 13 1.79 -1.65 -3.67
CA LEU A 13 3.21 -1.47 -3.35
C LEU A 13 4.02 -2.73 -3.68
N ASP A 14 3.49 -3.92 -3.40
CA ASP A 14 4.12 -5.19 -3.78
C ASP A 14 4.28 -5.32 -5.31
N ALA A 15 3.27 -4.90 -6.08
CA ALA A 15 3.33 -4.92 -7.53
C ALA A 15 4.35 -3.92 -8.10
N ASP A 16 4.44 -2.72 -7.54
CA ASP A 16 5.41 -1.71 -7.97
C ASP A 16 6.85 -2.12 -7.61
N GLU A 17 7.05 -2.69 -6.43
CA GLU A 17 8.34 -3.27 -6.03
C GLU A 17 8.76 -4.39 -6.98
N HIS A 18 7.84 -5.31 -7.32
CA HIS A 18 8.11 -6.36 -8.31
C HIS A 18 8.48 -5.79 -9.69
N ASN A 19 7.78 -4.75 -10.15
CA ASN A 19 8.08 -4.10 -11.43
C ASN A 19 9.47 -3.45 -11.40
N VAL A 20 9.84 -2.78 -10.31
CA VAL A 20 11.17 -2.17 -10.15
C VAL A 20 12.27 -3.24 -10.20
N VAL A 21 12.10 -4.34 -9.46
CA VAL A 21 13.02 -5.48 -9.48
C VAL A 21 13.10 -6.10 -10.89
N ALA A 22 11.97 -6.27 -11.58
CA ALA A 22 11.95 -6.81 -12.93
C ALA A 22 12.68 -5.91 -13.93
N VAL A 23 12.49 -4.59 -13.85
CA VAL A 23 13.20 -3.62 -14.69
C VAL A 23 14.71 -3.67 -14.42
N GLN A 24 15.14 -3.74 -13.16
CA GLN A 24 16.55 -3.91 -12.81
C GLN A 24 17.12 -5.22 -13.37
N ALA A 25 16.37 -6.33 -13.28
CA ALA A 25 16.82 -7.63 -13.78
C ALA A 25 16.92 -7.70 -15.32
N LEU A 26 16.14 -6.88 -16.03
CA LEU A 26 16.19 -6.76 -17.49
C LEU A 26 17.27 -5.78 -17.98
N ALA A 27 17.91 -5.04 -17.07
CA ALA A 27 18.98 -4.12 -17.41
C ALA A 27 20.21 -4.87 -17.96
N PRO A 28 20.83 -4.41 -19.06
CA PRO A 28 22.10 -4.95 -19.50
C PRO A 28 23.16 -4.83 -18.42
N THR A 29 24.07 -5.81 -18.34
CA THR A 29 25.20 -5.80 -17.42
C THR A 29 26.04 -4.53 -17.61
N GLY A 30 26.15 -3.72 -16.55
CA GLY A 30 26.90 -2.45 -16.58
C GLY A 30 26.06 -1.20 -16.91
N VAL A 31 24.75 -1.34 -17.14
CA VAL A 31 23.84 -0.20 -17.18
C VAL A 31 23.32 0.06 -15.76
N ASP A 32 23.72 1.19 -15.20
CA ASP A 32 23.19 1.68 -13.93
C ASP A 32 21.78 2.23 -14.18
N VAL A 33 20.77 1.39 -13.99
CA VAL A 33 19.38 1.84 -14.06
C VAL A 33 19.11 2.62 -12.78
N LEU A 34 19.06 3.94 -12.90
CA LEU A 34 18.89 4.89 -11.81
C LEU A 34 17.49 4.76 -11.17
N LEU A 35 17.28 3.68 -10.42
CA LEU A 35 16.11 3.33 -9.61
C LEU A 35 16.44 3.42 -8.12
N ASP A 36 17.62 3.93 -7.77
CA ASP A 36 18.18 3.95 -6.42
C ASP A 36 17.28 4.70 -5.42
N SER A 37 16.45 5.64 -5.89
CA SER A 37 15.45 6.34 -5.09
C SER A 37 14.06 5.69 -5.05
N THR A 38 13.77 4.74 -5.94
CA THR A 38 12.42 4.18 -6.09
C THR A 38 12.13 3.12 -5.04
N VAL A 39 13.09 2.23 -4.74
CA VAL A 39 12.93 1.22 -3.69
C VAL A 39 12.78 1.88 -2.29
N PRO A 40 13.65 2.82 -1.88
CA PRO A 40 13.46 3.52 -0.60
C PRO A 40 12.14 4.31 -0.50
N MET A 41 11.65 4.85 -1.61
CA MET A 41 10.36 5.54 -1.66
C MET A 41 9.20 4.58 -1.41
N LEU A 42 9.22 3.39 -2.05
CA LEU A 42 8.20 2.35 -1.85
C LEU A 42 8.22 1.84 -0.41
N ASP A 43 9.39 1.66 0.18
CA ASP A 43 9.55 1.30 1.61
C ASP A 43 8.95 2.37 2.53
N GLY A 44 9.18 3.65 2.22
CA GLY A 44 8.59 4.77 2.95
C GLY A 44 7.06 4.79 2.88
N MET A 45 6.49 4.57 1.70
CA MET A 45 5.03 4.45 1.52
C MET A 45 4.47 3.25 2.29
N ARG A 46 5.17 2.10 2.26
CA ARG A 46 4.80 0.91 3.03
C ARG A 46 4.80 1.20 4.53
N ALA A 47 5.82 1.89 5.04
CA ALA A 47 5.90 2.27 6.44
C ALA A 47 4.71 3.14 6.90
N VAL A 48 4.23 4.05 6.05
CA VAL A 48 3.03 4.88 6.32
C VAL A 48 1.77 4.01 6.39
N VAL A 49 1.58 3.10 5.42
CA VAL A 49 0.43 2.18 5.41
C VAL A 49 0.43 1.27 6.64
N GLU A 50 1.59 0.74 7.03
CA GLU A 50 1.73 -0.08 8.23
C GLU A 50 1.52 0.70 9.53
N ALA A 51 1.97 1.95 9.59
CA ALA A 51 1.73 2.82 10.74
C ALA A 51 0.23 3.10 10.91
N TYR A 52 -0.48 3.36 9.82
CA TYR A 52 -1.94 3.52 9.83
C TYR A 52 -2.65 2.23 10.26
N ALA A 53 -2.27 1.08 9.70
CA ALA A 53 -2.84 -0.21 10.06
C ALA A 53 -2.73 -0.52 11.57
N ARG A 54 -1.59 -0.17 12.18
CA ARG A 54 -1.38 -0.30 13.63
C ARG A 54 -2.20 0.69 14.44
N ALA A 55 -2.47 1.89 13.93
CA ALA A 55 -3.32 2.88 14.59
C ALA A 55 -4.77 2.39 14.61
N VAL A 56 -5.32 2.01 13.46
CA VAL A 56 -6.69 1.47 13.33
C VAL A 56 -6.87 0.18 14.13
N GLY A 57 -5.87 -0.71 14.11
CA GLY A 57 -5.89 -1.96 14.88
C GLY A 57 -5.89 -1.77 16.39
N ARG A 58 -5.40 -0.63 16.91
CA ARG A 58 -5.43 -0.29 18.34
C ARG A 58 -6.74 0.35 18.78
N GLU A 59 -7.39 1.13 17.92
CA GLU A 59 -8.68 1.78 18.24
C GLU A 59 -9.84 0.77 18.37
N SER A 60 -9.70 -0.44 17.82
CA SER A 60 -10.66 -1.54 18.03
C SER A 60 -10.61 -2.17 19.42
N GLY A 61 -9.59 -1.85 20.22
CA GLY A 61 -9.37 -2.38 21.57
C GLY A 61 -9.36 -1.28 22.62
N GLY A 62 -10.48 -0.57 22.80
CA GLY A 62 -10.72 0.33 23.93
C GLY A 62 -9.75 1.51 24.00
N VAL A 63 -10.16 2.65 23.45
CA VAL A 63 -9.43 3.91 23.63
C VAL A 63 -9.72 4.45 25.03
N ASP A 64 -8.89 4.10 26.00
CA ASP A 64 -8.73 4.93 27.20
C ASP A 64 -8.22 6.29 26.71
N GLY A 65 -8.94 7.36 27.07
CA GLY A 65 -8.84 8.72 26.51
C GLY A 65 -7.47 9.40 26.55
N HIS A 66 -6.48 8.86 25.86
CA HIS A 66 -5.09 9.27 25.92
C HIS A 66 -4.65 10.00 24.64
N ASP A 67 -4.42 11.29 24.84
CA ASP A 67 -3.57 12.20 24.08
C ASP A 67 -4.07 12.64 22.69
N VAL A 68 -4.39 13.93 22.57
CA VAL A 68 -4.73 14.64 21.33
C VAL A 68 -3.67 14.40 20.25
N PHE A 69 -2.42 14.19 20.65
CA PHE A 69 -1.32 13.82 19.77
C PHE A 69 -1.51 12.46 19.07
N THR A 70 -2.07 11.46 19.76
CA THR A 70 -2.35 10.12 19.19
C THR A 70 -3.49 10.21 18.17
N LEU A 71 -4.56 10.94 18.51
CA LEU A 71 -5.69 11.19 17.61
C LEU A 71 -5.25 11.99 16.37
N GLY A 72 -4.45 13.05 16.55
CA GLY A 72 -3.90 13.84 15.46
C GLY A 72 -2.96 13.02 14.55
N ARG A 73 -2.17 12.12 15.12
CA ARG A 73 -1.34 11.18 14.36
C ARG A 73 -2.19 10.20 13.55
N ALA A 74 -3.23 9.63 14.13
CA ALA A 74 -4.13 8.70 13.43
C ALA A 74 -4.83 9.38 12.24
N ALA A 75 -5.36 10.59 12.44
CA ALA A 75 -5.99 11.38 11.39
C ALA A 75 -5.00 11.77 10.26
N GLY A 76 -3.77 12.16 10.61
CA GLY A 76 -2.73 12.46 9.63
C GLY A 76 -2.32 11.23 8.80
N LEU A 77 -2.23 10.06 9.44
CA LEU A 77 -1.95 8.78 8.76
C LEU A 77 -3.11 8.36 7.85
N GLU A 78 -4.35 8.56 8.29
CA GLU A 78 -5.55 8.29 7.49
C GLU A 78 -5.57 9.13 6.21
N GLU A 79 -5.30 10.43 6.33
CA GLU A 79 -5.27 11.33 5.18
C GLU A 79 -4.16 10.96 4.19
N ALA A 80 -2.96 10.65 4.69
CA ALA A 80 -1.86 10.19 3.86
C ALA A 80 -2.19 8.90 3.10
N VAL A 81 -2.85 7.94 3.75
CA VAL A 81 -3.29 6.68 3.16
C VAL A 81 -4.38 6.90 2.11
N ARG A 82 -5.35 7.78 2.36
CA ARG A 82 -6.38 8.15 1.37
C ARG A 82 -5.80 8.85 0.16
N HIS A 83 -4.83 9.75 0.37
CA HIS A 83 -4.13 10.42 -0.71
C HIS A 83 -3.36 9.42 -1.58
N LEU A 84 -2.62 8.50 -0.97
CA LEU A 84 -1.92 7.43 -1.68
C LEU A 84 -2.89 6.56 -2.47
N ALA A 85 -4.04 6.21 -1.89
CA ALA A 85 -5.06 5.44 -2.58
C ALA A 85 -5.67 6.20 -3.76
N SER A 86 -5.86 7.51 -3.65
CA SER A 86 -6.32 8.36 -4.76
C SER A 86 -5.35 8.38 -5.93
N ILE A 87 -4.03 8.42 -5.66
CA ILE A 87 -2.99 8.34 -6.70
C ILE A 87 -3.14 7.03 -7.47
N TYR A 88 -3.33 5.91 -6.78
CA TYR A 88 -3.49 4.60 -7.41
C TYR A 88 -4.86 4.37 -8.06
N HIS A 89 -5.93 4.99 -7.55
CA HIS A 89 -7.27 4.86 -8.12
C HIS A 89 -7.41 5.62 -9.46
N GLY A 90 -6.56 6.64 -9.69
CA GLY A 90 -6.51 7.38 -10.96
C GLY A 90 -5.91 6.62 -12.14
N GLU A 91 -5.33 5.43 -11.92
CA GLU A 91 -4.66 4.61 -12.95
C GLU A 91 -5.66 3.66 -13.65
N PRO A 92 -5.98 3.86 -14.95
CA PRO A 92 -7.06 3.14 -15.65
C PRO A 92 -6.86 1.62 -15.76
N GLY A 93 -5.60 1.15 -15.79
CA GLY A 93 -5.27 -0.27 -15.97
C GLY A 93 -5.67 -1.16 -14.78
N PHE A 94 -5.99 -0.58 -13.62
CA PHE A 94 -6.17 -1.32 -12.38
C PHE A 94 -7.63 -1.50 -11.95
N GLN A 95 -8.54 -0.58 -12.30
CA GLN A 95 -9.99 -0.76 -12.08
C GLN A 95 -10.52 -2.05 -12.73
N ALA A 96 -9.86 -2.51 -13.80
CA ALA A 96 -10.19 -3.75 -14.49
C ALA A 96 -9.61 -5.02 -13.81
N ARG A 97 -8.54 -4.90 -13.01
CA ARG A 97 -7.70 -6.03 -12.57
C ARG A 97 -7.91 -6.40 -11.09
N TRP A 98 -8.46 -5.50 -10.28
CA TRP A 98 -8.76 -5.75 -8.88
C TRP A 98 -10.28 -5.79 -8.63
N ARG A 99 -10.83 -7.00 -8.48
CA ARG A 99 -12.18 -7.25 -7.97
C ARG A 99 -12.09 -8.01 -6.65
N PRO A 100 -12.15 -7.35 -5.48
CA PRO A 100 -12.13 -8.05 -4.21
C PRO A 100 -13.44 -8.85 -4.11
N GLY A 101 -13.34 -10.19 -4.10
CA GLY A 101 -14.48 -11.10 -3.98
C GLY A 101 -14.65 -12.15 -5.08
N GLN A 102 -13.88 -12.12 -6.17
CA GLN A 102 -13.91 -13.22 -7.14
C GLN A 102 -13.05 -14.39 -6.64
N ARG A 103 -13.70 -15.34 -5.95
CA ARG A 103 -13.17 -16.68 -5.69
C ARG A 103 -12.69 -17.27 -7.04
N PRO A 104 -11.53 -17.93 -7.12
CA PRO A 104 -11.12 -18.59 -8.35
C PRO A 104 -12.14 -19.67 -8.69
N GLU A 105 -12.93 -19.44 -9.75
CA GLU A 105 -13.69 -20.49 -10.41
C GLU A 105 -12.68 -21.40 -11.11
N GLY A 106 -12.26 -22.43 -10.38
CA GLY A 106 -11.18 -23.31 -10.81
C GLY A 106 -10.92 -24.43 -9.82
N SER A 107 -11.96 -25.14 -9.41
CA SER A 107 -11.83 -26.48 -8.83
C SER A 107 -12.96 -27.34 -9.36
N GLY A 108 -12.88 -27.61 -10.66
CA GLY A 108 -13.56 -28.74 -11.27
C GLY A 108 -12.64 -29.95 -11.18
N THR A 109 -13.10 -30.97 -10.47
CA THR A 109 -12.80 -32.38 -10.74
C THR A 109 -14.12 -33.10 -10.76
#